data_AF-A0A1J5WF75-F1
#
_entry.id   AF-A0A1J5WF75-F1
#
_cell.length_a   1.000
_cell.length_b   1.000
_cell.length_c   1.000
_cell.angle_alpha   90.00
_cell.angle_beta   90.00
_cell.angle_gamma   90.00
#
_symmetry.space_group_name_H-M   'P 1'
#
loop_
_entity.id
_entity.type
_entity.pdbx_description
1 polymer ?
#
loop_
_entity_poly.entity_id
_entity_poly.type
_entity_poly.pdbx_seq_one_letter_code
_entity_poly.pdbx_strand_id
1 'polypeptide(L)'
;REVCHSFLLTQDLPNEPILLTEKTTVTLSNIEVSEKLFFVLLEKTKVTIGERVSITKHVDSENCIREHGMAREIPVWLEGHNALSSLALENIERMPPSSIGCSLKEARLYSIGLINIVPKLRINEVEWLLVVATEKEDVATILAQDQPFCVGYVETMTLKDYAVSILLKLRIRKDCCEVKLLTLGATKKEHVSEILSQEKPVFIGRVETMTLKNYAVSILLKLRIHKDCCEVKLLTLGATKKEHVAEILSQEKPVFIGRVKEMVLAKYAVSVLPKLRINNDNTMEKFVLSADEWHFSRILEEKDKSIEVGRIRRGGFDVPEGIRRKLRYDLVDEETSGEATAVGDGEVEEAVDGERKMLEERSSSQRGSHLD
;
A
#
# COMPACT_ATOMS: atom_id res chain seq x y z
N ARG A 1 6.66 -45.62 -14.92
CA ARG A 1 5.83 -44.47 -15.35
C ARG A 1 6.76 -43.50 -16.04
N GLU A 2 6.52 -43.24 -17.32
CA GLU A 2 7.34 -42.35 -18.15
C GLU A 2 7.21 -40.91 -17.61
N VAL A 3 8.33 -40.20 -17.48
CA VAL A 3 8.34 -38.82 -16.97
C VAL A 3 8.03 -37.89 -18.13
N CYS A 4 6.93 -37.15 -18.05
CA CYS A 4 6.56 -36.17 -19.06
C CYS A 4 7.53 -34.98 -19.01
N HIS A 5 8.22 -34.68 -20.11
CA HIS A 5 9.17 -33.56 -20.18
C HIS A 5 8.50 -32.21 -20.46
N SER A 6 7.42 -32.21 -21.25
CA SER A 6 6.64 -31.02 -21.61
C SER A 6 5.16 -31.35 -21.59
N PHE A 7 4.37 -30.51 -20.91
CA PHE A 7 2.94 -30.69 -20.73
C PHE A 7 2.22 -29.37 -21.00
N LEU A 8 1.29 -29.35 -21.96
CA LEU A 8 0.40 -28.23 -22.18
C LEU A 8 -0.83 -28.43 -21.29
N LEU A 9 -1.09 -27.51 -20.37
CA LEU A 9 -2.29 -27.60 -19.53
C LEU A 9 -3.51 -27.14 -20.33
N THR A 10 -4.48 -28.03 -20.48
CA THR A 10 -5.76 -27.80 -21.17
C THR A 10 -6.93 -28.17 -20.25
N GLN A 11 -8.15 -27.73 -20.59
CA GLN A 11 -9.36 -28.18 -19.90
C GLN A 11 -9.60 -29.68 -20.11
N ASP A 12 -9.33 -30.17 -21.32
CA ASP A 12 -9.43 -31.58 -21.67
C ASP A 12 -8.19 -32.32 -21.18
N LEU A 13 -8.24 -32.76 -19.93
CA LEU A 13 -7.19 -33.58 -19.34
C LEU A 13 -7.28 -35.02 -19.86
N PRO A 14 -6.13 -35.71 -20.02
CA PRO A 14 -6.12 -37.11 -20.44
C PRO A 14 -6.77 -38.01 -19.38
N ASN A 15 -7.41 -39.08 -19.84
CA ASN A 15 -8.07 -40.07 -18.96
C ASN A 15 -7.07 -40.87 -18.09
N GLU A 16 -5.80 -40.92 -18.50
CA GLU A 16 -4.73 -41.60 -17.76
C GLU A 16 -3.96 -40.61 -16.87
N PRO A 17 -3.62 -41.00 -15.63
CA PRO A 17 -2.90 -40.13 -14.71
C PRO A 17 -1.47 -39.86 -15.20
N ILE A 18 -1.16 -38.58 -15.43
CA ILE A 18 0.18 -38.11 -15.78
C ILE A 18 0.91 -37.64 -14.53
N LEU A 19 2.14 -38.12 -14.34
CA LEU A 19 3.01 -37.66 -13.26
C LEU A 19 3.80 -36.41 -13.72
N LEU A 20 3.51 -35.28 -13.08
CA LEU A 20 4.27 -34.05 -13.23
C LEU A 20 5.34 -33.96 -12.13
N THR A 21 6.54 -33.53 -12.51
CA THR A 21 7.70 -33.42 -11.63
C THR A 21 8.40 -32.08 -11.83
N GLU A 22 9.40 -31.78 -11.00
CA GLU A 22 10.27 -30.60 -11.16
C GLU A 22 10.99 -30.55 -12.53
N LYS A 23 11.11 -31.70 -13.21
CA LYS A 23 11.70 -31.81 -14.55
C LYS A 23 10.68 -31.55 -15.67
N THR A 24 9.40 -31.57 -15.36
CA THR A 24 8.30 -31.35 -16.30
C THR A 24 8.09 -29.87 -16.51
N THR A 25 8.06 -29.43 -17.77
CA THR A 25 7.70 -28.06 -18.13
C THR A 25 6.21 -27.98 -18.45
N VAL A 26 5.45 -27.31 -17.59
CA VAL A 26 4.02 -27.06 -17.75
C VAL A 26 3.81 -25.71 -18.44
N THR A 27 3.14 -25.72 -19.58
CA THR A 27 2.79 -24.50 -20.33
C THR A 27 1.35 -24.12 -20.04
N LEU A 28 1.13 -22.88 -19.62
CA LEU A 28 -0.19 -22.28 -19.40
C LEU A 28 -0.48 -21.30 -20.54
N SER A 29 -1.54 -21.53 -21.32
CA SER A 29 -1.94 -20.62 -22.41
C SER A 29 -3.43 -20.71 -22.68
N ASN A 30 -4.07 -19.57 -22.91
CA ASN A 30 -5.52 -19.43 -23.15
C ASN A 30 -6.36 -20.11 -22.06
N ILE A 31 -5.92 -19.97 -20.81
CA ILE A 31 -6.44 -20.73 -19.69
C ILE A 31 -6.66 -19.83 -18.47
N GLU A 32 -7.69 -20.16 -17.71
CA GLU A 32 -7.88 -19.69 -16.34
C GLU A 32 -7.63 -20.86 -15.39
N VAL A 33 -6.78 -20.64 -14.37
CA VAL A 33 -6.47 -21.63 -13.35
C VAL A 33 -6.79 -21.11 -11.95
N SER A 34 -7.17 -22.00 -11.04
CA SER A 34 -7.33 -21.60 -9.64
C SER A 34 -5.98 -21.24 -9.03
N GLU A 35 -5.98 -20.25 -8.12
CA GLU A 35 -4.80 -19.77 -7.39
C GLU A 35 -4.02 -20.93 -6.74
N LYS A 36 -4.72 -21.90 -6.13
CA LYS A 36 -4.14 -23.07 -5.47
C LYS A 36 -3.43 -23.99 -6.46
N LEU A 37 -4.05 -24.26 -7.62
CA LEU A 37 -3.43 -25.06 -8.67
C LEU A 37 -2.19 -24.35 -9.23
N PHE A 38 -2.28 -23.04 -9.46
CA PHE A 38 -1.17 -22.25 -9.95
C PHE A 38 0.05 -22.32 -9.00
N PHE A 39 -0.14 -22.15 -7.69
CA PHE A 39 0.96 -22.29 -6.73
C PHE A 39 1.51 -23.71 -6.63
N VAL A 40 0.65 -24.75 -6.72
CA VAL A 40 1.12 -26.14 -6.79
C VAL A 40 2.02 -26.36 -8.01
N LEU A 41 1.65 -25.81 -9.17
CA LEU A 41 2.46 -25.91 -10.39
C LEU A 41 3.79 -25.17 -10.22
N LEU A 42 3.80 -23.98 -9.61
CA LEU A 42 5.03 -23.24 -9.34
C LEU A 42 5.99 -24.00 -8.41
N GLU A 43 5.45 -24.66 -7.40
CA GLU A 43 6.23 -25.37 -6.39
C GLU A 43 6.73 -26.75 -6.85
N LYS A 44 6.07 -27.36 -7.84
CA LYS A 44 6.30 -28.76 -8.21
C LYS A 44 6.78 -28.98 -9.63
N THR A 45 6.73 -27.97 -10.50
CA THR A 45 7.04 -28.10 -11.93
C THR A 45 7.78 -26.87 -12.45
N LYS A 46 8.36 -26.94 -13.65
CA LYS A 46 8.79 -25.74 -14.38
C LYS A 46 7.58 -25.14 -15.07
N VAL A 47 7.33 -23.84 -14.94
CA VAL A 47 6.14 -23.18 -15.49
C VAL A 47 6.53 -22.23 -16.61
N THR A 48 5.84 -22.33 -17.75
CA THR A 48 5.94 -21.37 -18.88
C THR A 48 4.59 -20.69 -19.05
N ILE A 49 4.59 -19.35 -19.03
CA ILE A 49 3.39 -18.54 -19.25
C ILE A 49 3.31 -18.13 -20.72
N GLY A 50 2.27 -18.60 -21.40
CA GLY A 50 1.91 -18.23 -22.76
C GLY A 50 0.94 -17.05 -22.80
N GLU A 51 0.09 -17.01 -23.83
CA GLU A 51 -0.88 -15.94 -24.01
C GLU A 51 -2.11 -16.16 -23.11
N ARG A 52 -2.78 -15.06 -22.72
CA ARG A 52 -4.14 -15.11 -22.13
C ARG A 52 -4.26 -16.09 -20.95
N VAL A 53 -3.39 -15.90 -19.96
CA VAL A 53 -3.44 -16.65 -18.69
C VAL A 53 -4.11 -15.79 -17.61
N SER A 54 -5.03 -16.37 -16.85
CA SER A 54 -5.61 -15.74 -15.66
C SER A 54 -5.62 -16.67 -14.45
N ILE A 55 -5.59 -16.07 -13.26
CA ILE A 55 -5.78 -16.77 -11.99
C ILE A 55 -7.09 -16.34 -11.34
N THR A 56 -7.81 -17.29 -10.75
CA THR A 56 -9.08 -17.05 -10.04
C THR A 56 -9.10 -17.77 -8.70
N LYS A 57 -10.05 -17.42 -7.84
CA LYS A 57 -10.20 -18.04 -6.53
C LYS A 57 -10.39 -19.55 -6.63
N HIS A 58 -9.77 -20.32 -5.74
CA HIS A 58 -10.04 -21.74 -5.61
C HIS A 58 -11.39 -21.97 -4.91
N VAL A 59 -12.22 -22.83 -5.50
CA VAL A 59 -13.50 -23.26 -4.94
C VAL A 59 -13.53 -24.78 -5.02
N ASP A 60 -13.61 -25.46 -3.87
CA ASP A 60 -13.46 -26.93 -3.79
C ASP A 60 -14.48 -27.70 -4.66
N SER A 61 -15.65 -27.10 -4.91
CA SER A 61 -16.72 -27.69 -5.73
C SER A 61 -16.61 -27.38 -7.22
N GLU A 62 -15.64 -26.57 -7.66
CA GLU A 62 -15.54 -26.12 -9.04
C GLU A 62 -14.24 -26.59 -9.74
N ASN A 63 -14.30 -26.67 -11.07
CA ASN A 63 -13.12 -27.01 -11.87
C ASN A 63 -12.02 -25.95 -11.71
N CYS A 64 -10.82 -26.43 -11.40
CA CYS A 64 -9.61 -25.62 -11.22
C CYS A 64 -8.98 -25.14 -12.52
N ILE A 65 -9.46 -25.61 -13.67
CA ILE A 65 -8.96 -25.30 -15.02
C ILE A 65 -10.15 -24.93 -15.89
N ARG A 66 -10.07 -23.77 -16.55
CA ARG A 66 -11.13 -23.22 -17.40
C ARG A 66 -10.54 -22.54 -18.64
N GLU A 67 -11.36 -22.35 -19.66
CA GLU A 67 -11.03 -21.56 -20.83
C GLU A 67 -10.98 -20.08 -20.45
N HIS A 68 -10.00 -19.36 -21.01
CA HIS A 68 -9.90 -17.93 -20.77
C HIS A 68 -11.11 -17.17 -21.33
N GLY A 69 -11.68 -16.23 -20.56
CA GLY A 69 -12.82 -15.41 -20.97
C GLY A 69 -14.20 -15.92 -20.53
N MET A 70 -14.28 -17.11 -19.94
CA MET A 70 -15.50 -17.65 -19.32
C MET A 70 -15.69 -17.21 -17.85
N ALA A 71 -14.93 -16.19 -17.41
CA ALA A 71 -14.68 -15.90 -16.02
C ALA A 71 -15.83 -15.16 -15.31
N ARG A 72 -16.21 -15.69 -14.15
CA ARG A 72 -16.72 -14.89 -13.03
C ARG A 72 -15.52 -14.11 -12.48
N GLU A 73 -15.62 -12.80 -12.32
CA GLU A 73 -14.59 -12.00 -11.65
C GLU A 73 -14.55 -12.32 -10.14
N ILE A 74 -14.07 -13.52 -9.78
CA ILE A 74 -13.95 -13.94 -8.38
C ILE A 74 -12.54 -13.55 -7.89
N PRO A 75 -12.45 -12.60 -6.96
CA PRO A 75 -11.18 -12.05 -6.56
C PRO A 75 -10.37 -13.05 -5.70
N VAL A 76 -9.07 -13.11 -5.97
CA VAL A 76 -8.07 -14.06 -5.45
C VAL A 76 -7.57 -13.62 -4.06
N TRP A 77 -7.16 -14.60 -3.26
CA TRP A 77 -6.48 -14.40 -1.98
C TRP A 77 -5.01 -14.78 -2.12
N LEU A 78 -4.11 -13.79 -2.02
CA LEU A 78 -2.66 -14.03 -2.03
C LEU A 78 -2.12 -13.84 -0.61
N GLU A 79 -2.08 -14.91 0.17
CA GLU A 79 -1.51 -14.87 1.52
C GLU A 79 -0.24 -15.73 1.60
N GLY A 80 0.86 -15.09 2.00
CA GLY A 80 2.17 -15.71 2.06
C GLY A 80 2.72 -15.88 3.47
N HIS A 81 2.48 -17.03 4.11
CA HIS A 81 3.13 -17.37 5.39
C HIS A 81 4.38 -18.24 5.24
N ASN A 82 4.58 -18.86 4.07
CA ASN A 82 5.67 -19.79 3.81
C ASN A 82 6.64 -19.26 2.73
N ALA A 83 7.93 -19.57 2.90
CA ALA A 83 8.92 -19.34 1.87
C ALA A 83 8.60 -20.22 0.64
N LEU A 84 8.61 -19.61 -0.55
CA LEU A 84 8.51 -20.34 -1.81
C LEU A 84 9.76 -21.21 -2.02
N SER A 85 9.61 -22.37 -2.67
CA SER A 85 10.79 -23.16 -3.07
C SER A 85 11.69 -22.40 -4.06
N SER A 86 12.95 -22.82 -4.17
CA SER A 86 13.87 -22.28 -5.19
C SER A 86 13.31 -22.43 -6.61
N LEU A 87 12.60 -23.52 -6.88
CA LEU A 87 11.92 -23.75 -8.16
C LEU A 87 10.80 -22.73 -8.41
N ALA A 88 9.98 -22.44 -7.40
CA ALA A 88 8.92 -21.43 -7.51
C ALA A 88 9.50 -20.03 -7.73
N LEU A 89 10.61 -19.69 -7.06
CA LEU A 89 11.32 -18.41 -7.28
C LEU A 89 11.86 -18.31 -8.72
N GLU A 90 12.54 -19.36 -9.21
CA GLU A 90 13.05 -19.45 -10.58
C GLU A 90 11.93 -19.34 -11.63
N ASN A 91 10.78 -19.96 -11.35
CA ASN A 91 9.60 -19.84 -12.20
C ASN A 91 9.09 -18.39 -12.25
N ILE A 92 8.92 -17.73 -11.10
CA ILE A 92 8.45 -16.34 -11.03
C ILE A 92 9.42 -15.40 -11.74
N GLU A 93 10.72 -15.57 -11.55
CA GLU A 93 11.75 -14.75 -12.17
C GLU A 93 11.62 -14.75 -13.70
N ARG A 94 11.41 -15.93 -14.29
CA ARG A 94 11.26 -16.15 -15.74
C ARG A 94 9.96 -15.64 -16.34
N MET A 95 8.94 -15.39 -15.53
CA MET A 95 7.65 -14.94 -16.05
C MET A 95 7.76 -13.56 -16.70
N PRO A 96 7.10 -13.32 -17.84
CA PRO A 96 7.00 -11.97 -18.39
C PRO A 96 6.21 -11.04 -17.42
N PRO A 97 6.51 -9.74 -17.39
CA PRO A 97 5.70 -8.79 -16.63
C PRO A 97 4.29 -8.69 -17.19
N SER A 98 3.30 -8.46 -16.31
CA SER A 98 1.88 -8.30 -16.69
C SER A 98 1.30 -9.44 -17.55
N SER A 99 1.81 -10.67 -17.43
CA SER A 99 1.40 -11.82 -18.24
C SER A 99 0.20 -12.59 -17.68
N ILE A 100 -0.12 -12.42 -16.40
CA ILE A 100 -1.17 -13.17 -15.72
C ILE A 100 -2.28 -12.22 -15.27
N GLY A 101 -3.49 -12.34 -15.81
CA GLY A 101 -4.63 -11.53 -15.38
C GLY A 101 -5.21 -11.99 -14.03
N CYS A 102 -5.56 -11.04 -13.16
CA CYS A 102 -6.32 -11.33 -11.93
C CYS A 102 -7.06 -10.11 -11.38
N SER A 103 -8.00 -10.38 -10.48
CA SER A 103 -8.56 -9.42 -9.52
C SER A 103 -8.22 -9.93 -8.13
N LEU A 104 -7.84 -9.04 -7.21
CA LEU A 104 -7.38 -9.41 -5.88
C LEU A 104 -8.40 -8.93 -4.84
N LYS A 105 -8.83 -9.86 -3.99
CA LYS A 105 -9.64 -9.49 -2.83
C LYS A 105 -8.68 -9.02 -1.75
N GLU A 106 -7.76 -9.90 -1.41
CA GLU A 106 -6.76 -9.61 -0.41
C GLU A 106 -5.42 -10.18 -0.83
N ALA A 107 -4.38 -9.35 -0.74
CA ALA A 107 -3.00 -9.75 -0.97
C ALA A 107 -2.14 -9.29 0.20
N ARG A 108 -1.60 -10.24 0.97
CA ARG A 108 -0.68 -10.00 2.09
C ARG A 108 0.67 -10.62 1.75
N LEU A 109 1.63 -9.75 1.42
CA LEU A 109 2.92 -10.12 0.88
C LEU A 109 4.02 -9.72 1.87
N TYR A 110 4.67 -10.72 2.46
CA TYR A 110 5.73 -10.54 3.47
C TYR A 110 7.09 -11.11 3.05
N SER A 111 7.15 -11.88 1.96
CA SER A 111 8.35 -12.60 1.54
C SER A 111 8.80 -12.20 0.14
N ILE A 112 10.12 -12.17 -0.09
CA ILE A 112 10.78 -11.87 -1.37
C ILE A 112 10.04 -12.52 -2.56
N GLY A 113 9.78 -13.82 -2.45
CA GLY A 113 9.20 -14.61 -3.53
C GLY A 113 7.80 -14.16 -3.95
N LEU A 114 6.93 -13.92 -2.97
CA LEU A 114 5.55 -13.51 -3.24
C LEU A 114 5.45 -12.03 -3.58
N ILE A 115 6.37 -11.18 -3.10
CA ILE A 115 6.45 -9.78 -3.52
C ILE A 115 6.77 -9.71 -5.03
N ASN A 116 7.71 -10.54 -5.49
CA ASN A 116 8.16 -10.56 -6.88
C ASN A 116 7.12 -11.09 -7.89
N ILE A 117 6.01 -11.69 -7.44
CA ILE A 117 4.91 -12.07 -8.32
C ILE A 117 4.08 -10.87 -8.78
N VAL A 118 3.98 -9.81 -7.96
CA VAL A 118 3.14 -8.63 -8.22
C VAL A 118 3.36 -8.04 -9.61
N PRO A 119 4.60 -7.75 -10.06
CA PRO A 119 4.84 -7.21 -11.40
C PRO A 119 4.50 -8.17 -12.55
N LYS A 120 4.36 -9.48 -12.27
CA LYS A 120 3.96 -10.50 -13.25
C LYS A 120 2.44 -10.53 -13.44
N LEU A 121 1.69 -9.95 -12.49
CA LEU A 121 0.25 -9.87 -12.53
C LEU A 121 -0.22 -8.61 -13.29
N ARG A 122 -1.27 -8.78 -14.08
CA ARG A 122 -2.08 -7.71 -14.66
C ARG A 122 -3.33 -7.58 -13.78
N ILE A 123 -3.23 -6.73 -12.77
CA ILE A 123 -4.22 -6.60 -11.70
C ILE A 123 -5.28 -5.57 -12.11
N ASN A 124 -6.53 -6.02 -12.28
CA ASN A 124 -7.65 -5.14 -12.65
C ASN A 124 -8.20 -4.35 -11.47
N GLU A 125 -8.33 -5.02 -10.31
CA GLU A 125 -8.88 -4.45 -9.09
C GLU A 125 -8.21 -5.08 -7.86
N VAL A 126 -8.08 -4.31 -6.79
CA VAL A 126 -7.63 -4.76 -5.48
C VAL A 126 -8.52 -4.20 -4.38
N GLU A 127 -9.19 -5.05 -3.61
CA GLU A 127 -9.87 -4.60 -2.38
C GLU A 127 -8.83 -4.25 -1.29
N TRP A 128 -7.87 -5.14 -1.03
CA TRP A 128 -6.80 -4.91 -0.05
C TRP A 128 -5.43 -5.47 -0.48
N LEU A 129 -4.43 -4.58 -0.61
CA LEU A 129 -3.02 -4.92 -0.77
C LEU A 129 -2.21 -4.51 0.47
N LEU A 130 -1.53 -5.45 1.10
CA LEU A 130 -0.51 -5.24 2.13
C LEU A 130 0.82 -5.81 1.64
N VAL A 131 1.84 -4.96 1.54
CA VAL A 131 3.20 -5.38 1.25
C VAL A 131 4.12 -4.91 2.38
N VAL A 132 4.87 -5.85 2.95
CA VAL A 132 5.87 -5.59 3.98
C VAL A 132 7.20 -6.14 3.48
N ALA A 133 8.20 -5.28 3.38
CA ALA A 133 9.55 -5.66 2.98
C ALA A 133 10.53 -5.08 4.00
N THR A 134 11.09 -5.93 4.85
CA THR A 134 11.99 -5.51 5.93
C THR A 134 13.44 -5.42 5.45
N GLU A 135 13.78 -6.13 4.38
CA GLU A 135 15.11 -6.13 3.77
C GLU A 135 15.06 -5.48 2.38
N LYS A 136 16.20 -4.94 1.92
CA LYS A 136 16.28 -4.25 0.63
C LYS A 136 16.07 -5.23 -0.53
N GLU A 137 16.54 -6.45 -0.37
CA GLU A 137 16.50 -7.55 -1.34
C GLU A 137 15.06 -7.95 -1.67
N ASP A 138 14.12 -7.76 -0.74
CA ASP A 138 12.68 -8.06 -0.91
C ASP A 138 12.05 -7.33 -2.10
N VAL A 139 12.55 -6.13 -2.42
CA VAL A 139 12.02 -5.27 -3.49
C VAL A 139 13.00 -5.05 -4.63
N ALA A 140 14.24 -5.53 -4.52
CA ALA A 140 15.30 -5.26 -5.48
C ALA A 140 14.92 -5.69 -6.91
N THR A 141 14.30 -6.86 -7.06
CA THR A 141 13.84 -7.37 -8.37
C THR A 141 12.74 -6.49 -8.98
N ILE A 142 11.85 -5.91 -8.17
CA ILE A 142 10.82 -4.98 -8.65
C ILE A 142 11.48 -3.68 -9.12
N LEU A 143 12.37 -3.11 -8.29
CA LEU A 143 13.05 -1.85 -8.59
C LEU A 143 14.00 -1.94 -9.79
N ALA A 144 14.52 -3.13 -10.09
CA ALA A 144 15.36 -3.37 -11.26
C ALA A 144 14.58 -3.41 -12.59
N GLN A 145 13.24 -3.46 -12.57
CA GLN A 145 12.46 -3.55 -13.81
C GLN A 145 12.46 -2.23 -14.58
N ASP A 146 12.66 -2.29 -15.89
CA ASP A 146 12.62 -1.11 -16.75
C ASP A 146 11.23 -0.47 -16.80
N GLN A 147 10.20 -1.31 -16.88
CA GLN A 147 8.81 -0.86 -17.00
C GLN A 147 8.08 -0.95 -15.66
N PRO A 148 7.30 0.08 -15.30
CA PRO A 148 6.42 0.00 -14.15
C PRO A 148 5.27 -0.96 -14.41
N PHE A 149 4.85 -1.68 -13.39
CA PHE A 149 3.66 -2.53 -13.45
C PHE A 149 2.40 -1.72 -13.15
N CYS A 150 1.27 -2.16 -13.71
CA CYS A 150 0.02 -1.45 -13.60
C CYS A 150 -0.94 -2.16 -12.63
N VAL A 151 -1.53 -1.38 -11.73
CA VAL A 151 -2.68 -1.79 -10.92
C VAL A 151 -3.87 -0.93 -11.33
N GLY A 152 -5.03 -1.55 -11.48
CA GLY A 152 -6.27 -0.84 -11.75
C GLY A 152 -6.82 -0.16 -10.49
N TYR A 153 -8.09 -0.37 -10.18
CA TYR A 153 -8.71 0.25 -8.99
C TYR A 153 -8.18 -0.38 -7.69
N VAL A 154 -7.98 0.44 -6.66
CA VAL A 154 -7.43 0.00 -5.37
C VAL A 154 -8.26 0.60 -4.24
N GLU A 155 -8.96 -0.25 -3.49
CA GLU A 155 -9.65 0.22 -2.30
C GLU A 155 -8.66 0.51 -1.17
N THR A 156 -7.85 -0.46 -0.75
CA THR A 156 -6.83 -0.25 0.30
C THR A 156 -5.45 -0.74 -0.12
N MET A 157 -4.44 0.12 0.02
CA MET A 157 -3.03 -0.23 -0.16
C MET A 157 -2.20 0.18 1.05
N THR A 158 -1.50 -0.78 1.64
CA THR A 158 -0.55 -0.57 2.74
C THR A 158 0.84 -1.06 2.34
N LEU A 159 1.82 -0.16 2.35
CA LEU A 159 3.22 -0.48 2.09
C LEU A 159 4.04 -0.17 3.34
N LYS A 160 4.74 -1.16 3.89
CA LYS A 160 5.61 -1.02 5.07
C LYS A 160 7.07 -1.25 4.72
N ASP A 161 7.93 -0.42 5.31
CA ASP A 161 9.39 -0.49 5.23
C ASP A 161 9.90 -0.36 3.78
N TYR A 162 10.82 -1.19 3.30
CA TYR A 162 11.33 -1.08 1.92
C TYR A 162 10.22 -1.19 0.86
N ALA A 163 9.04 -1.74 1.20
CA ALA A 163 7.92 -1.87 0.28
C ALA A 163 7.41 -0.51 -0.22
N VAL A 164 7.64 0.57 0.53
CA VAL A 164 7.29 1.92 0.08
C VAL A 164 7.95 2.26 -1.26
N SER A 165 9.15 1.75 -1.53
CA SER A 165 9.90 2.00 -2.77
C SER A 165 9.24 1.41 -4.02
N ILE A 166 8.32 0.45 -3.86
CA ILE A 166 7.55 -0.13 -4.96
C ILE A 166 6.74 0.95 -5.69
N LEU A 167 6.38 2.06 -5.02
CA LEU A 167 5.73 3.20 -5.64
C LEU A 167 6.51 3.77 -6.85
N LEU A 168 7.84 3.59 -6.92
CA LEU A 168 8.66 4.01 -8.06
C LEU A 168 8.36 3.21 -9.34
N LYS A 169 7.84 2.00 -9.18
CA LYS A 169 7.53 1.07 -10.27
C LYS A 169 6.04 0.76 -10.37
N LEU A 170 5.22 1.42 -9.57
CA LEU A 170 3.77 1.30 -9.62
C LEU A 170 3.21 2.40 -10.53
N ARG A 171 2.40 2.01 -11.51
CA ARG A 171 1.51 2.94 -12.22
C ARG A 171 0.06 2.57 -11.95
N ILE A 172 -0.72 3.57 -11.56
CA ILE A 172 -2.17 3.45 -11.44
C ILE A 172 -2.77 3.97 -12.75
N ARG A 173 -3.59 3.14 -13.42
CA ARG A 173 -4.05 3.42 -14.79
C ARG A 173 -4.85 4.73 -14.83
N LYS A 174 -4.50 5.62 -15.77
CA LYS A 174 -4.93 7.04 -15.82
C LYS A 174 -6.45 7.25 -15.95
N ASP A 175 -7.17 6.28 -16.49
CA ASP A 175 -8.50 6.55 -17.04
C ASP A 175 -9.66 6.11 -16.12
N CYS A 176 -9.39 5.34 -15.04
CA CYS A 176 -10.45 4.78 -14.18
C CYS A 176 -10.07 4.55 -12.70
N CYS A 177 -8.87 4.90 -12.24
CA CYS A 177 -8.34 4.27 -11.02
C CYS A 177 -8.02 5.29 -9.91
N GLU A 178 -8.80 5.20 -8.84
CA GLU A 178 -8.63 5.89 -7.56
C GLU A 178 -8.07 4.90 -6.53
N VAL A 179 -7.12 5.36 -5.70
CA VAL A 179 -6.77 4.68 -4.46
C VAL A 179 -7.66 5.27 -3.37
N LYS A 180 -8.60 4.50 -2.81
CA LYS A 180 -9.43 5.03 -1.71
C LYS A 180 -8.57 5.28 -0.46
N LEU A 181 -7.74 4.32 -0.07
CA LEU A 181 -6.87 4.41 1.10
C LEU A 181 -5.44 3.98 0.79
N LEU A 182 -4.49 4.92 0.91
CA LEU A 182 -3.06 4.64 0.87
C LEU A 182 -2.41 4.82 2.25
N THR A 183 -1.79 3.77 2.77
CA THR A 183 -0.99 3.82 4.00
C THR A 183 0.47 3.47 3.71
N LEU A 184 1.38 4.39 4.03
CA LEU A 184 2.83 4.18 3.94
C LEU A 184 3.44 4.25 5.33
N GLY A 185 4.24 3.25 5.70
CA GLY A 185 4.96 3.24 6.97
C GLY A 185 6.42 2.86 6.76
N ALA A 186 7.34 3.58 7.40
CA ALA A 186 8.76 3.23 7.33
C ALA A 186 9.42 3.41 8.70
N THR A 187 9.95 2.33 9.26
CA THR A 187 10.55 2.32 10.60
C THR A 187 11.99 2.83 10.64
N LYS A 188 12.70 2.79 9.50
CA LYS A 188 14.08 3.28 9.37
C LYS A 188 14.24 4.25 8.20
N LYS A 189 15.28 5.10 8.26
CA LYS A 189 15.61 6.06 7.20
C LYS A 189 15.95 5.37 5.86
N GLU A 190 16.64 4.24 5.91
CA GLU A 190 17.04 3.45 4.73
C GLU A 190 15.85 3.01 3.88
N HIS A 191 14.70 2.71 4.50
CA HIS A 191 13.50 2.23 3.81
C HIS A 191 12.94 3.24 2.79
N VAL A 192 13.14 4.54 3.02
CA VAL A 192 12.64 5.62 2.15
C VAL A 192 13.71 6.25 1.27
N SER A 193 14.98 5.87 1.46
CA SER A 193 16.13 6.52 0.81
C SER A 193 16.06 6.49 -0.72
N GLU A 194 15.62 5.37 -1.30
CA GLU A 194 15.47 5.17 -2.74
C GLU A 194 14.42 6.09 -3.38
N ILE A 195 13.32 6.37 -2.69
CA ILE A 195 12.30 7.31 -3.19
C ILE A 195 12.80 8.74 -3.09
N LEU A 196 13.46 9.07 -1.97
CA LEU A 196 13.94 10.41 -1.69
C LEU A 196 15.11 10.81 -2.61
N SER A 197 15.87 9.85 -3.12
CA SER A 197 16.94 10.09 -4.09
C SER A 197 16.44 10.40 -5.51
N GLN A 198 15.17 10.12 -5.83
CA GLN A 198 14.63 10.35 -7.17
C GLN A 198 14.58 11.84 -7.52
N GLU A 199 15.08 12.21 -8.70
CA GLU A 199 14.99 13.59 -9.19
C GLU A 199 13.55 13.99 -9.53
N LYS A 200 12.79 13.04 -10.10
CA LYS A 200 11.41 13.27 -10.54
C LYS A 200 10.43 12.87 -9.44
N PRO A 201 9.32 13.61 -9.27
CA PRO A 201 8.28 13.23 -8.33
C PRO A 201 7.59 11.94 -8.78
N VAL A 202 7.14 11.15 -7.82
CA VAL A 202 6.38 9.93 -8.01
C VAL A 202 4.91 10.28 -8.20
N PHE A 203 4.31 9.70 -9.23
CA PHE A 203 2.89 9.86 -9.53
C PHE A 203 2.15 8.56 -9.25
N ILE A 204 1.29 8.58 -8.24
CA ILE A 204 0.53 7.43 -7.75
C ILE A 204 -0.97 7.54 -8.08
N GLY A 205 -1.34 8.33 -9.08
CA GLY A 205 -2.75 8.56 -9.44
C GLY A 205 -3.49 9.43 -8.42
N ARG A 206 -4.81 9.27 -8.37
CA ARG A 206 -5.71 9.94 -7.41
C ARG A 206 -5.75 9.13 -6.11
N VAL A 207 -5.56 9.81 -4.98
CA VAL A 207 -5.68 9.20 -3.65
C VAL A 207 -6.74 9.97 -2.85
N GLU A 208 -7.77 9.26 -2.40
CA GLU A 208 -8.84 9.85 -1.59
C GLU A 208 -8.37 10.08 -0.15
N THR A 209 -7.80 9.06 0.49
CA THR A 209 -7.26 9.12 1.86
C THR A 209 -5.80 8.65 1.89
N MET A 210 -4.93 9.42 2.54
CA MET A 210 -3.51 9.14 2.64
C MET A 210 -3.04 9.18 4.09
N THR A 211 -2.36 8.12 4.54
CA THR A 211 -1.73 8.03 5.86
C THR A 211 -0.24 7.75 5.72
N LEU A 212 0.61 8.64 6.24
CA LEU A 212 2.07 8.48 6.26
C LEU A 212 2.57 8.34 7.71
N LYS A 213 3.28 7.26 8.01
CA LYS A 213 3.79 6.94 9.36
C LYS A 213 5.32 6.90 9.40
N ASN A 214 5.90 7.51 10.43
CA ASN A 214 7.34 7.52 10.72
C ASN A 214 8.16 8.12 9.57
N TYR A 215 9.26 7.47 9.13
CA TYR A 215 10.10 8.01 8.05
C TYR A 215 9.33 8.20 6.73
N ALA A 216 8.20 7.50 6.55
CA ALA A 216 7.35 7.64 5.37
C ALA A 216 6.69 9.02 5.26
N VAL A 217 6.62 9.81 6.34
CA VAL A 217 6.19 11.23 6.26
C VAL A 217 7.05 11.96 5.24
N SER A 218 8.35 11.69 5.17
CA SER A 218 9.30 12.33 4.25
C SER A 218 9.00 12.04 2.77
N ILE A 219 8.27 10.97 2.45
CA ILE A 219 7.87 10.64 1.07
C ILE A 219 6.97 11.74 0.48
N LEU A 220 6.29 12.53 1.32
CA LEU A 220 5.50 13.69 0.89
C LEU A 220 6.30 14.67 0.01
N LEU A 221 7.62 14.76 0.21
CA LEU A 221 8.53 15.57 -0.62
C LEU A 221 8.57 15.15 -2.10
N LYS A 222 8.20 13.90 -2.37
CA LYS A 222 8.30 13.28 -3.69
C LYS A 222 6.95 12.92 -4.29
N LEU A 223 5.85 13.02 -3.54
CA LEU A 223 4.52 12.76 -4.07
C LEU A 223 3.99 13.98 -4.80
N ARG A 224 3.55 13.79 -6.06
CA ARG A 224 2.87 14.85 -6.81
C ARG A 224 1.38 14.89 -6.47
N ILE A 225 1.02 15.64 -5.42
CA ILE A 225 -0.37 15.98 -5.07
C ILE A 225 -0.68 17.36 -5.68
N HIS A 226 -0.75 17.48 -7.02
CA HIS A 226 -0.81 18.78 -7.70
C HIS A 226 -2.24 19.31 -7.96
N LYS A 227 -2.35 20.58 -8.38
CA LYS A 227 -3.58 21.39 -8.56
C LYS A 227 -4.64 20.76 -9.48
N ASP A 228 -4.20 19.96 -10.45
CA ASP A 228 -5.05 19.22 -11.40
C ASP A 228 -5.41 17.82 -10.87
N CYS A 229 -4.75 17.38 -9.79
CA CYS A 229 -5.06 16.16 -9.07
C CYS A 229 -6.10 16.50 -8.00
N CYS A 230 -7.05 15.60 -7.83
CA CYS A 230 -8.25 15.81 -7.01
C CYS A 230 -7.90 16.17 -5.56
N GLU A 231 -8.84 16.82 -4.89
CA GLU A 231 -8.80 17.07 -3.45
C GLU A 231 -8.58 15.76 -2.68
N VAL A 232 -7.63 15.76 -1.76
CA VAL A 232 -7.44 14.65 -0.80
C VAL A 232 -8.48 14.82 0.30
N LYS A 233 -9.33 13.82 0.52
CA LYS A 233 -10.35 13.88 1.57
C LYS A 233 -9.72 13.87 2.95
N LEU A 234 -8.75 12.99 3.20
CA LEU A 234 -8.06 12.91 4.50
C LEU A 234 -6.56 12.70 4.32
N LEU A 235 -5.76 13.59 4.91
CA LEU A 235 -4.30 13.46 5.03
C LEU A 235 -3.91 13.30 6.50
N THR A 236 -3.36 12.13 6.83
CA THR A 236 -2.86 11.82 8.18
C THR A 236 -1.34 11.66 8.15
N LEU A 237 -0.63 12.47 8.94
CA LEU A 237 0.82 12.34 9.16
C LEU A 237 1.09 11.98 10.61
N GLY A 238 1.83 10.91 10.87
CA GLY A 238 2.18 10.48 12.23
C GLY A 238 3.65 10.14 12.35
N ALA A 239 4.33 10.67 13.36
CA ALA A 239 5.74 10.37 13.60
C ALA A 239 6.02 10.17 15.08
N THR A 240 6.49 8.98 15.46
CA THR A 240 6.77 8.67 16.88
C THR A 240 8.10 9.22 17.40
N LYS A 241 9.01 9.68 16.52
CA LYS A 241 10.31 10.26 16.89
C LYS A 241 10.62 11.50 16.06
N LYS A 242 11.44 12.41 16.60
CA LYS A 242 11.91 13.63 15.90
C LYS A 242 12.68 13.31 14.60
N GLU A 243 13.48 12.24 14.60
CA GLU A 243 14.27 11.80 13.45
C GLU A 243 13.42 11.43 12.23
N HIS A 244 12.17 10.98 12.43
CA HIS A 244 11.27 10.56 11.36
C HIS A 244 10.87 11.71 10.41
N VAL A 245 10.93 12.94 10.90
CA VAL A 245 10.53 14.14 10.15
C VAL A 245 11.70 15.05 9.78
N ALA A 246 12.93 14.69 10.17
CA ALA A 246 14.11 15.53 10.00
C ALA A 246 14.34 15.93 8.53
N GLU A 247 14.04 15.05 7.59
CA GLU A 247 14.20 15.29 6.15
C GLU A 247 13.24 16.35 5.59
N ILE A 248 12.01 16.43 6.10
CA ILE A 248 11.07 17.51 5.71
C ILE A 248 11.50 18.82 6.35
N LEU A 249 11.93 18.77 7.61
CA LEU A 249 12.34 19.95 8.35
C LEU A 249 13.61 20.60 7.78
N SER A 250 14.50 19.81 7.16
CA SER A 250 15.71 20.31 6.49
C SER A 250 15.44 20.98 5.15
N GLN A 251 14.23 20.86 4.57
CA GLN A 251 13.92 21.50 3.30
C GLN A 251 13.86 23.02 3.44
N GLU A 252 14.54 23.72 2.54
CA GLU A 252 14.50 25.19 2.48
C GLU A 252 13.13 25.69 2.00
N LYS A 253 12.55 24.99 1.01
CA LYS A 253 11.28 25.35 0.39
C LYS A 253 10.12 24.63 1.08
N PRO A 254 8.96 25.30 1.23
CA PRO A 254 7.78 24.65 1.76
C PRO A 254 7.27 23.56 0.80
N VAL A 255 6.70 22.51 1.37
CA VAL A 255 6.10 21.37 0.71
C VAL A 255 4.66 21.69 0.37
N PHE A 256 4.36 21.77 -0.93
CA PHE A 256 2.99 22.02 -1.38
C PHE A 256 2.18 20.73 -1.39
N ILE A 257 1.07 20.71 -0.64
CA ILE A 257 0.22 19.51 -0.48
C ILE A 257 -1.16 19.63 -1.14
N GLY A 258 -1.40 20.70 -1.91
CA GLY A 258 -2.63 20.84 -2.69
C GLY A 258 -3.86 21.23 -1.86
N ARG A 259 -5.02 20.70 -2.27
CA ARG A 259 -6.29 20.82 -1.54
C ARG A 259 -6.50 19.58 -0.68
N VAL A 260 -6.82 19.81 0.59
CA VAL A 260 -7.04 18.77 1.59
C VAL A 260 -8.30 19.14 2.34
N LYS A 261 -9.26 18.21 2.41
CA LYS A 261 -10.53 18.42 3.10
C LYS A 261 -10.38 18.25 4.62
N GLU A 262 -9.68 17.20 5.05
CA GLU A 262 -9.36 16.91 6.44
C GLU A 262 -7.86 16.63 6.63
N MET A 263 -7.26 17.20 7.66
CA MET A 263 -5.85 16.99 7.98
C MET A 263 -5.64 16.68 9.46
N VAL A 264 -4.88 15.61 9.71
CA VAL A 264 -4.49 15.19 11.06
C VAL A 264 -2.98 15.07 11.14
N LEU A 265 -2.35 15.84 12.03
CA LEU A 265 -0.93 15.71 12.35
C LEU A 265 -0.79 15.16 13.77
N ALA A 266 -0.09 14.03 13.91
CA ALA A 266 0.05 13.32 15.17
C ALA A 266 1.51 13.22 15.65
N LYS A 267 1.72 13.39 16.97
CA LYS A 267 3.02 13.29 17.63
C LYS A 267 4.05 14.23 16.99
N TYR A 268 5.28 13.79 16.68
CA TYR A 268 6.32 14.65 16.08
C TYR A 268 5.95 15.17 14.69
N ALA A 269 4.93 14.62 14.02
CA ALA A 269 4.51 15.10 12.71
C ALA A 269 3.96 16.53 12.78
N VAL A 270 3.46 16.99 13.94
CA VAL A 270 3.03 18.40 14.11
C VAL A 270 4.15 19.38 13.78
N SER A 271 5.40 19.00 14.04
CA SER A 271 6.56 19.86 13.79
C SER A 271 6.79 20.17 12.31
N VAL A 272 6.20 19.41 11.38
CA VAL A 272 6.31 19.67 9.93
C VAL A 272 5.36 20.75 9.45
N LEU A 273 4.36 21.14 10.26
CA LEU A 273 3.35 22.12 9.88
C LEU A 273 3.93 23.44 9.32
N PRO A 274 4.98 24.05 9.90
CA PRO A 274 5.61 25.26 9.33
C PRO A 274 6.22 25.06 7.94
N LYS A 275 6.44 23.81 7.52
CA LYS A 275 6.97 23.45 6.20
C LYS A 275 5.88 23.09 5.20
N LEU A 276 4.62 22.95 5.62
CA LEU A 276 3.53 22.64 4.72
C LEU A 276 2.94 23.92 4.12
N ARG A 277 2.64 23.88 2.83
CA ARG A 277 1.88 24.93 2.13
C ARG A 277 0.59 24.33 1.58
N ILE A 278 -0.52 24.75 2.18
CA ILE A 278 -1.87 24.43 1.74
C ILE A 278 -2.29 25.48 0.71
N ASN A 279 -3.13 25.11 -0.26
CA ASN A 279 -3.64 26.06 -1.24
C ASN A 279 -4.54 27.13 -0.56
N ASN A 280 -4.40 28.40 -0.95
CA ASN A 280 -5.14 29.51 -0.35
C ASN A 280 -6.66 29.42 -0.58
N ASP A 281 -7.08 28.76 -1.66
CA ASP A 281 -8.49 28.50 -1.97
C ASP A 281 -9.05 27.26 -1.25
N ASN A 282 -8.26 26.61 -0.39
CA ASN A 282 -8.67 25.43 0.35
C ASN A 282 -9.46 25.83 1.61
N THR A 283 -10.66 25.28 1.75
CA THR A 283 -11.44 25.35 3.00
C THR A 283 -11.46 23.96 3.62
N MET A 284 -10.71 23.74 4.70
CA MET A 284 -10.70 22.47 5.41
C MET A 284 -11.98 22.30 6.22
N GLU A 285 -12.57 21.12 6.17
CA GLU A 285 -13.62 20.72 7.11
C GLU A 285 -13.04 20.37 8.47
N LYS A 286 -11.86 19.74 8.51
CA LYS A 286 -11.22 19.31 9.77
C LYS A 286 -9.70 19.54 9.75
N PHE A 287 -9.18 20.11 10.83
CA PHE A 287 -7.75 20.31 11.05
C PHE A 287 -7.42 19.99 12.51
N VAL A 288 -6.69 18.89 12.73
CA VAL A 288 -6.38 18.34 14.05
C VAL A 288 -4.88 18.26 14.29
N LEU A 289 -4.41 18.80 15.42
CA LEU A 289 -3.06 18.57 15.94
C LEU A 289 -3.13 17.71 17.21
N SER A 290 -2.87 16.40 17.06
CA SER A 290 -2.92 15.43 18.14
C SER A 290 -1.51 15.08 18.65
N ALA A 291 -1.02 15.85 19.62
CA ALA A 291 0.30 15.61 20.21
C ALA A 291 0.39 16.16 21.64
N ASP A 292 1.31 15.62 22.44
CA ASP A 292 1.65 16.19 23.74
C ASP A 292 2.39 17.52 23.60
N GLU A 293 2.36 18.36 24.64
CA GLU A 293 2.96 19.71 24.66
C GLU A 293 4.40 19.76 24.15
N TRP A 294 5.23 18.79 24.55
CA TRP A 294 6.66 18.75 24.22
C TRP A 294 6.92 18.52 22.71
N HIS A 295 5.97 17.97 21.96
CA HIS A 295 6.07 17.81 20.50
C HIS A 295 5.98 19.15 19.75
N PHE A 296 5.39 20.18 20.37
CA PHE A 296 5.16 21.47 19.73
C PHE A 296 6.33 22.45 19.83
N SER A 297 7.45 22.07 20.46
CA SER A 297 8.65 22.92 20.61
C SER A 297 9.02 23.67 19.33
N ARG A 298 9.02 22.96 18.19
CA ARG A 298 9.33 23.58 16.89
C ARG A 298 8.30 24.61 16.44
N ILE A 299 7.00 24.37 16.64
CA ILE A 299 5.96 25.34 16.29
C ILE A 299 6.04 26.57 17.21
N LEU A 300 6.38 26.37 18.49
CA LEU A 300 6.48 27.44 19.46
C LEU A 300 7.65 28.40 19.20
N GLU A 301 8.70 27.93 18.53
CA GLU A 301 9.83 28.75 18.03
C GLU A 301 9.43 29.70 16.90
N GLU A 302 8.35 29.40 16.16
CA GLU A 302 7.90 30.23 15.06
C GLU A 302 7.30 31.55 15.56
N LYS A 303 7.33 32.58 14.71
CA LYS A 303 6.70 33.87 15.05
C LYS A 303 5.18 33.71 15.12
N ASP A 304 4.52 34.57 15.90
CA ASP A 304 3.07 34.56 15.97
C ASP A 304 2.47 34.85 14.58
N LYS A 305 1.39 34.13 14.22
CA LYS A 305 0.71 34.21 12.92
C LYS A 305 1.63 34.03 11.69
N SER A 306 2.70 33.24 11.82
CA SER A 306 3.64 32.97 10.72
C SER A 306 3.35 31.67 9.97
N ILE A 307 2.61 30.75 10.58
CA ILE A 307 2.25 29.46 9.98
C ILE A 307 0.88 29.59 9.31
N GLU A 308 0.83 29.58 7.99
CA GLU A 308 -0.41 29.71 7.22
C GLU A 308 -1.11 28.37 7.06
N VAL A 309 -2.35 28.28 7.57
CA VAL A 309 -3.16 27.05 7.54
C VAL A 309 -4.43 27.24 6.67
N GLY A 310 -4.77 28.48 6.32
CA GLY A 310 -5.88 28.80 5.42
C GLY A 310 -7.24 28.84 6.12
N ARG A 311 -8.30 28.52 5.38
CA ARG A 311 -9.70 28.55 5.88
C ARG A 311 -10.08 27.21 6.47
N ILE A 312 -10.76 27.21 7.62
CA ILE A 312 -11.14 26.00 8.35
C ILE A 312 -12.57 26.16 8.88
N ARG A 313 -13.40 25.13 8.74
CA ARG A 313 -14.74 25.09 9.36
C ARG A 313 -14.60 25.09 10.87
N ARG A 314 -15.38 25.94 11.56
CA ARG A 314 -15.31 26.11 13.01
C ARG A 314 -15.46 24.77 13.77
N GLY A 315 -16.34 23.89 13.32
CA GLY A 315 -16.61 22.59 13.95
C GLY A 315 -15.47 21.58 13.88
N GLY A 316 -14.51 21.74 12.95
CA GLY A 316 -13.40 20.80 12.79
C GLY A 316 -12.03 21.37 13.17
N PHE A 317 -11.96 22.51 13.83
CA PHE A 317 -10.69 23.12 14.25
C PHE A 317 -10.27 22.64 15.65
N ASP A 318 -9.47 21.58 15.69
CA ASP A 318 -8.93 21.00 16.93
C ASP A 318 -7.41 21.25 17.05
N VAL A 319 -7.08 22.41 17.59
CA VAL A 319 -5.71 22.86 17.81
C VAL A 319 -5.56 23.29 19.28
N PRO A 320 -4.51 22.84 19.99
CA PRO A 320 -4.24 23.30 21.35
C PRO A 320 -4.09 24.82 21.43
N GLU A 321 -4.68 25.44 22.46
CA GLU A 321 -4.79 26.91 22.57
C GLU A 321 -3.43 27.63 22.48
N GLY A 322 -2.40 27.09 23.14
CA GLY A 322 -1.04 27.63 23.09
C GLY A 322 -0.41 27.67 21.69
N ILE A 323 -0.93 26.86 20.76
CA ILE A 323 -0.48 26.77 19.37
C ILE A 323 -1.26 27.70 18.45
N ARG A 324 -2.53 27.98 18.76
CA ARG A 324 -3.40 28.84 17.93
C ARG A 324 -2.76 30.20 17.61
N ARG A 325 -2.04 30.81 18.57
CA ARG A 325 -1.35 32.10 18.37
C ARG A 325 -0.25 32.07 17.30
N LYS A 326 0.31 30.89 17.01
CA LYS A 326 1.35 30.70 15.99
C LYS A 326 0.78 30.59 14.58
N LEU A 327 -0.50 30.23 14.49
CA LEU A 327 -1.18 29.97 13.23
C LEU A 327 -1.85 31.24 12.67
N ARG A 328 -1.89 31.34 11.36
CA ARG A 328 -2.73 32.25 10.57
C ARG A 328 -3.79 31.41 9.88
N TYR A 329 -5.02 31.56 10.34
CA TYR A 329 -6.18 30.81 9.88
C TYR A 329 -7.43 31.67 9.92
N ASP A 330 -8.39 31.35 9.06
CA ASP A 330 -9.71 31.96 9.04
C ASP A 330 -10.74 30.88 9.42
N LEU A 331 -11.48 31.09 10.50
CA LEU A 331 -12.60 30.21 10.84
C LEU A 331 -13.83 30.65 10.06
N VAL A 332 -14.40 29.71 9.31
CA VAL A 332 -15.64 29.91 8.55
C VAL A 332 -16.75 29.09 9.17
N ASP A 333 -17.95 29.67 9.24
CA ASP A 333 -19.14 28.97 9.70
C ASP A 333 -19.64 28.03 8.58
N GLU A 334 -20.44 27.01 8.93
CA GLU A 334 -21.05 26.14 7.92
C GLU A 334 -21.99 26.98 7.03
N GLU A 335 -21.82 26.88 5.71
CA GLU A 335 -22.90 27.32 4.83
C GLU A 335 -24.06 26.36 5.11
N THR A 336 -25.20 26.90 5.52
CA THR A 336 -26.43 26.14 5.75
C THR A 336 -26.93 25.64 4.40
N SER A 337 -26.35 24.55 3.89
CA SER A 337 -27.03 23.73 2.90
C SER A 337 -28.18 23.07 3.64
N GLY A 338 -29.36 23.68 3.53
CA GLY A 338 -30.56 23.24 4.22
C GLY A 338 -30.94 21.83 3.80
N GLU A 339 -30.54 20.85 4.58
CA GLU A 339 -31.18 19.54 4.69
C GLU A 339 -30.87 19.01 6.10
N ALA A 340 -31.81 19.24 7.01
CA ALA A 340 -31.74 18.73 8.37
C ALA A 340 -32.00 17.22 8.36
N THR A 341 -30.97 16.43 8.64
CA THR A 341 -31.13 15.05 9.11
C THR A 341 -30.43 14.90 10.44
N ALA A 342 -31.24 14.77 11.49
CA ALA A 342 -30.82 14.52 12.86
C ALA A 342 -30.46 13.03 13.04
N VAL A 343 -29.22 12.74 13.43
CA VAL A 343 -28.75 11.54 14.17
C VAL A 343 -27.40 11.98 14.76
N GLY A 344 -27.11 11.97 16.05
CA GLY A 344 -27.30 10.96 17.09
C GLY A 344 -25.90 10.71 17.65
N ASP A 345 -25.69 11.06 18.92
CA ASP A 345 -24.40 11.07 19.59
C ASP A 345 -23.66 9.72 19.50
N GLY A 346 -22.45 9.75 18.97
CA GLY A 346 -21.53 8.61 18.91
C GLY A 346 -20.19 9.01 19.50
N GLU A 347 -19.93 8.50 20.70
CA GLU A 347 -18.64 8.60 21.40
C GLU A 347 -17.51 8.04 20.52
N VAL A 348 -16.45 8.82 20.34
CA VAL A 348 -15.22 8.35 19.69
C VAL A 348 -14.36 7.70 20.76
N GLU A 349 -14.46 6.37 20.86
CA GLU A 349 -13.54 5.55 21.64
C GLU A 349 -12.12 5.55 21.06
N GLU A 350 -11.17 5.36 21.98
CA GLU A 350 -9.73 5.34 21.82
C GLU A 350 -9.23 4.45 20.66
N ALA A 351 -8.44 5.04 19.77
CA ALA A 351 -7.52 4.29 18.90
C ALA A 351 -6.08 4.57 19.31
N VAL A 352 -5.73 4.19 20.55
CA VAL A 352 -4.35 4.07 21.01
C VAL A 352 -4.19 2.69 21.65
N ASP A 353 -3.19 1.97 21.15
CA ASP A 353 -2.63 0.71 21.66
C ASP A 353 -3.29 -0.60 21.19
N GLY A 354 -2.93 -0.98 19.96
CA GLY A 354 -3.24 -2.28 19.37
C GLY A 354 -2.05 -2.88 18.62
N GLU A 355 -0.81 -2.68 19.06
CA GLU A 355 0.36 -3.38 18.50
C GLU A 355 1.33 -3.84 19.60
N ARG A 356 0.82 -4.57 20.60
CA ARG A 356 1.66 -5.31 21.57
C ARG A 356 1.15 -6.70 21.93
N LYS A 357 0.54 -7.42 20.97
CA LYS A 357 0.08 -8.80 21.19
C LYS A 357 0.38 -9.83 20.09
N MET A 358 1.30 -9.55 19.17
CA MET A 358 1.75 -10.55 18.17
C MET A 358 3.27 -10.77 18.12
N LEU A 359 3.99 -10.44 19.21
CA LEU A 359 5.44 -10.73 19.34
C LEU A 359 5.83 -11.47 20.64
N GLU A 360 4.90 -11.79 21.55
CA GLU A 360 5.21 -12.52 22.79
C GLU A 360 4.81 -14.01 22.80
N GLU A 361 4.11 -14.53 21.79
CA GLU A 361 3.81 -15.97 21.70
C GLU A 361 4.96 -16.83 21.14
N ARG A 362 6.08 -16.22 20.71
CA ARG A 362 7.27 -16.96 20.22
C ARG A 362 8.37 -17.19 21.25
N SER A 363 8.20 -16.79 22.51
CA SER A 363 9.15 -17.07 23.60
C SER A 363 8.68 -18.13 24.62
N SER A 364 7.46 -18.65 24.49
CA SER A 364 6.87 -19.57 25.49
C SER A 364 6.66 -21.02 25.00
N SER A 365 7.04 -21.36 23.76
CA SER A 365 6.87 -22.73 23.21
C SER A 365 8.19 -23.52 23.05
N GLN A 366 9.33 -22.98 23.51
CA GLN A 366 10.58 -23.74 23.67
C GLN A 366 10.94 -23.89 25.15
N ARG A 367 10.13 -24.63 25.90
CA ARG A 367 10.55 -25.30 27.16
C ARG A 367 9.51 -26.36 27.54
N GLY A 368 9.94 -27.62 27.50
CA GLY A 368 9.16 -28.83 27.82
C GLY A 368 8.67 -29.50 26.53
N SER A 369 9.22 -30.63 26.08
CA SER A 369 9.52 -31.84 26.84
C SER A 369 10.73 -32.58 26.26
N HIS A 370 11.82 -32.61 27.02
CA HIS A 370 12.62 -33.84 27.18
C HIS A 370 11.86 -34.70 28.19
N LEU A 371 11.53 -35.94 27.84
CA LEU A 371 11.66 -37.15 28.67
C LEU A 371 10.87 -38.31 28.03
N ASP A 372 11.60 -39.42 27.91
CA ASP A 372 11.28 -40.80 27.51
C ASP A 372 10.83 -41.12 26.08
#